data_AF-A0A7W0YI11-F1
#
_entry.id   AF-A0A7W0YI11-F1
#
_cell.length_a   1.000
_cell.length_b   1.000
_cell.length_c   1.000
_cell.angle_alpha   90.00
_cell.angle_beta   90.00
_cell.angle_gamma   90.00
#
_symmetry.space_group_name_H-M   'P 1'
#
loop_
_entity.id
_entity.type
_entity.pdbx_description
1 polymer ?
#
loop_
_entity_poly.entity_id
_entity_poly.type
_entity_poly.pdbx_seq_one_letter_code
_entity_poly.pdbx_strand_id
1 'polypeptide(L)'
;MDATGYWRTCLLACGLLLAWHPVRGLAQSDSGAARASAPRPLRERDGQHDFDFEIGTWKTRLSRLLRPLTGSTTWVEYEGTTVVRKVWNGRANLVELEAAGPAGRFQALSLRLYNPQSRQWSLNFANSAGGQLSPPSIGEFRNGRGEFFARESLDGRAIFVRFVISVITPDSCRFEQSFSDDGGKTWELNWIATDTRVKGAPGNVP
;
A
#
# COMPACT_ATOMS: atom_id res chain seq x y z
N MET A 1 18.20 32.99 -50.52
CA MET A 1 16.74 33.05 -50.76
C MET A 1 16.06 32.67 -49.44
N ASP A 2 16.37 33.36 -48.35
CA ASP A 2 15.90 34.71 -47.94
C ASP A 2 14.42 34.65 -47.51
N ALA A 3 14.11 34.71 -46.22
CA ALA A 3 14.18 35.84 -45.29
C ALA A 3 12.85 36.61 -45.21
N THR A 4 12.19 36.45 -44.05
CA THR A 4 11.68 37.52 -43.16
C THR A 4 10.59 38.50 -43.63
N GLY A 5 9.64 38.74 -42.72
CA GLY A 5 8.97 40.04 -42.54
C GLY A 5 7.48 40.07 -42.92
N TYR A 6 6.61 40.94 -42.42
CA TYR A 6 6.64 42.01 -41.42
C TYR A 6 5.16 42.44 -41.29
N TRP A 7 4.68 42.83 -40.11
CA TRP A 7 3.67 43.90 -40.06
C TRP A 7 3.79 44.71 -38.76
N ARG A 8 4.37 45.89 -38.89
CA ARG A 8 4.29 47.00 -37.93
C ARG A 8 4.22 48.31 -38.71
N THR A 9 3.19 49.10 -38.44
CA THR A 9 3.00 50.54 -38.72
C THR A 9 1.68 50.89 -38.03
N CYS A 10 1.48 51.96 -37.25
CA CYS A 10 1.84 53.38 -37.37
C CYS A 10 2.05 53.96 -35.94
N LEU A 11 3.11 54.71 -35.63
CA LEU A 11 3.42 56.14 -35.90
C LEU A 11 2.68 57.18 -35.01
N LEU A 12 3.51 57.93 -34.27
CA LEU A 12 3.46 59.38 -33.95
C LEU A 12 2.40 59.86 -32.94
N ALA A 13 2.63 60.82 -32.04
CA ALA A 13 3.60 61.92 -32.00
C ALA A 13 3.86 62.45 -30.56
N CYS A 14 4.98 63.17 -30.42
CA CYS A 14 5.51 63.85 -29.23
C CYS A 14 4.71 65.07 -28.74
N GLY A 15 4.90 65.45 -27.47
CA GLY A 15 4.58 66.79 -26.93
C GLY A 15 5.07 66.97 -25.48
N LEU A 16 5.91 67.98 -25.24
CA LEU A 16 6.82 68.16 -24.10
C LEU A 16 6.22 68.49 -22.71
N LEU A 17 6.90 67.95 -21.69
CA LEU A 17 7.36 68.50 -20.39
C LEU A 17 6.59 69.65 -19.71
N LEU A 18 6.18 69.42 -18.46
CA LEU A 18 6.41 70.35 -17.34
C LEU A 18 6.56 69.54 -16.03
N ALA A 19 7.66 69.82 -15.31
CA ALA A 19 8.01 69.21 -14.05
C ALA A 19 7.18 69.82 -12.90
N TRP A 20 6.62 68.96 -12.05
CA TRP A 20 6.20 69.32 -10.69
C TRP A 20 6.43 68.14 -9.77
N HIS A 21 7.40 68.27 -8.87
CA HIS A 21 7.51 67.39 -7.70
C HIS A 21 6.79 68.06 -6.53
N PRO A 22 5.97 67.29 -5.80
CA PRO A 22 6.07 67.35 -4.36
C PRO A 22 6.18 65.96 -3.71
N VAL A 23 7.16 65.89 -2.82
CA VAL A 23 7.15 65.20 -1.53
C VAL A 23 6.90 63.67 -1.54
N ARG A 24 7.99 62.95 -1.25
CA ARG A 24 7.97 61.58 -0.71
C ARG A 24 7.17 61.55 0.59
N GLY A 25 5.93 61.09 0.53
CA GLY A 25 5.24 60.53 1.69
C GLY A 25 5.55 59.04 1.77
N LEU A 26 6.38 58.64 2.74
CA LEU A 26 6.50 57.25 3.18
C LEU A 26 5.17 56.85 3.86
N ALA A 27 4.20 56.40 3.07
CA ALA A 27 3.08 55.62 3.58
C ALA A 27 3.49 54.14 3.53
N GLN A 28 4.23 53.73 4.56
CA GLN A 28 4.53 52.33 4.84
C GLN A 28 3.20 51.65 5.19
N SER A 29 2.53 51.14 4.16
CA SER A 29 1.32 50.34 4.31
C SER A 29 1.78 48.99 4.86
N ASP A 30 1.69 48.86 6.18
CA ASP A 30 1.99 47.65 6.93
C ASP A 30 0.99 46.56 6.50
N SER A 31 1.29 45.91 5.38
CA SER A 31 0.51 44.79 4.85
C SER A 31 0.94 43.54 5.59
N GLY A 32 0.68 43.53 6.90
CA GLY A 32 0.65 42.34 7.74
C GLY A 32 -0.54 41.45 7.41
N ALA A 33 -0.77 41.17 6.12
CA ALA A 33 -1.59 40.04 5.74
C ALA A 33 -0.73 38.80 5.98
N ALA A 34 -0.98 38.13 7.10
CA ALA A 34 -0.52 36.77 7.32
C ALA A 34 -0.81 35.99 6.03
N ARG A 35 0.25 35.67 5.27
CA ARG A 35 0.15 34.71 4.18
C ARG A 35 -0.32 33.43 4.82
N ALA A 36 -1.62 33.16 4.74
CA ALA A 36 -2.16 31.84 4.99
C ALA A 36 -1.34 30.91 4.10
N SER A 37 -0.51 30.08 4.74
CA SER A 37 0.24 29.06 4.04
C SER A 37 -0.79 28.23 3.28
N ALA A 38 -0.74 28.28 1.95
CA ALA A 38 -1.50 27.35 1.14
C ALA A 38 -1.27 25.94 1.70
N PRO A 39 -2.33 25.11 1.86
CA PRO A 39 -2.16 23.76 2.34
C PRO A 39 -1.06 23.11 1.52
N ARG A 40 0.01 22.65 2.20
CA ARG A 40 1.07 21.92 1.52
C ARG A 40 0.36 20.76 0.81
N PRO A 41 0.49 20.61 -0.52
CA PRO A 41 -0.14 19.49 -1.20
C PRO A 41 0.29 18.24 -0.45
N LEU A 42 -0.68 17.42 -0.05
CA LEU A 42 -0.39 16.12 0.55
C LEU A 42 0.58 15.44 -0.40
N ARG A 43 1.83 15.28 0.04
CA ARG A 43 2.81 14.55 -0.74
C ARG A 43 2.21 13.19 -0.96
N GLU A 44 1.95 12.87 -2.22
CA GLU A 44 1.47 11.54 -2.60
C GLU A 44 2.47 10.53 -2.01
N ARG A 45 2.00 9.66 -1.11
CA ARG A 45 2.88 8.70 -0.44
C ARG A 45 3.34 7.71 -1.50
N ASP A 46 4.65 7.52 -1.63
CA ASP A 46 5.23 6.58 -2.60
C ASP A 46 4.69 5.15 -2.40
N GLY A 47 4.55 4.71 -1.15
CA GLY A 47 3.96 3.40 -0.82
C GLY A 47 4.99 2.27 -0.64
N GLN A 48 6.26 2.53 -0.98
CA GLN A 48 7.36 1.57 -0.87
C GLN A 48 7.66 1.09 0.56
N HIS A 49 7.21 1.82 1.58
CA HIS A 49 7.45 1.50 2.99
C HIS A 49 6.20 0.99 3.70
N ASP A 50 5.16 0.63 2.97
CA ASP A 50 3.85 0.33 3.56
C ASP A 50 3.84 -0.93 4.44
N PHE A 51 4.80 -1.83 4.23
CA PHE A 51 5.00 -3.04 5.03
C PHE A 51 6.05 -2.91 6.13
N ASP A 52 6.68 -1.74 6.33
CA ASP A 52 7.75 -1.60 7.34
C ASP A 52 7.25 -1.90 8.76
N PHE A 53 5.95 -1.72 9.03
CA PHE A 53 5.36 -2.07 10.32
C PHE A 53 5.49 -3.58 10.63
N GLU A 54 5.50 -4.46 9.63
CA GLU A 54 5.43 -5.92 9.82
C GLU A 54 6.82 -6.55 9.97
N ILE A 55 7.90 -5.81 9.73
CA ILE A 55 9.26 -6.36 9.82
C ILE A 55 9.55 -6.86 11.23
N GLY A 56 10.10 -8.07 11.33
CA GLY A 56 10.44 -8.75 12.57
C GLY A 56 9.67 -10.05 12.81
N THR A 57 9.58 -10.45 14.08
CA THR A 57 8.98 -11.72 14.50
C THR A 57 7.68 -11.49 15.25
N TRP A 58 6.67 -12.28 14.90
CA TRP A 58 5.30 -12.18 15.41
C TRP A 58 4.79 -13.54 15.84
N LYS A 59 3.96 -13.57 16.90
CA LYS A 59 3.07 -14.70 17.15
C LYS A 59 1.83 -14.52 16.31
N THR A 60 1.38 -15.59 15.67
CA THR A 60 0.14 -15.58 14.89
C THR A 60 -0.88 -16.53 15.50
N ARG A 61 -2.13 -16.10 15.52
CA ARG A 61 -3.30 -16.97 15.72
C ARG A 61 -4.14 -16.90 14.46
N LEU A 62 -4.42 -18.06 13.89
CA LEU A 62 -4.97 -18.23 12.56
C LEU A 62 -6.18 -19.16 12.61
N SER A 63 -7.26 -18.77 11.95
CA SER A 63 -8.38 -19.65 11.61
C SER A 63 -8.57 -19.70 10.09
N ARG A 64 -8.74 -20.90 9.54
CA ARG A 64 -9.02 -21.12 8.11
C ARG A 64 -10.30 -21.94 7.92
N LEU A 65 -11.15 -21.52 6.99
CA LEU A 65 -12.34 -22.25 6.58
C LEU A 65 -11.94 -23.44 5.70
N LEU A 66 -12.44 -24.63 6.01
CA LEU A 66 -12.24 -25.82 5.18
C LEU A 66 -13.27 -25.83 4.05
N ARG A 67 -12.84 -26.11 2.82
CA ARG A 67 -13.71 -26.18 1.62
C ARG A 67 -14.53 -24.89 1.42
N PRO A 68 -13.86 -23.75 1.19
CA PRO A 68 -14.57 -22.50 0.90
C PRO A 68 -15.39 -22.62 -0.39
N LEU A 69 -16.46 -21.83 -0.49
CA LEU A 69 -17.42 -21.77 -1.60
C LEU A 69 -18.19 -23.08 -1.83
N THR A 70 -18.37 -23.88 -0.78
CA THR A 70 -19.23 -25.08 -0.78
C THR A 70 -20.33 -25.02 0.29
N GLY A 71 -20.54 -23.86 0.93
CA GLY A 71 -21.43 -23.71 2.09
C GLY A 71 -20.87 -24.29 3.39
N SER A 72 -19.55 -24.53 3.44
CA SER A 72 -18.89 -25.03 4.65
C SER A 72 -18.92 -24.00 5.77
N THR A 73 -19.05 -24.47 7.00
CA THR A 73 -18.94 -23.66 8.23
C THR A 73 -17.83 -24.18 9.14
N THR A 74 -17.04 -25.14 8.67
CA THR A 74 -15.99 -25.79 9.47
C THR A 74 -14.70 -25.00 9.41
N TRP A 75 -14.32 -24.40 10.54
CA TRP A 75 -13.05 -23.71 10.71
C TRP A 75 -12.03 -24.60 11.43
N VAL A 76 -10.77 -24.46 11.03
CA VAL A 76 -9.62 -25.04 11.72
C VAL A 76 -8.72 -23.94 12.25
N GLU A 77 -8.22 -24.13 13.46
CA GLU A 77 -7.38 -23.17 14.15
C GLU A 77 -5.91 -23.61 14.15
N TYR A 78 -5.03 -22.63 14.13
CA TYR A 78 -3.59 -22.79 14.18
C TYR A 78 -2.97 -21.67 15.03
N GLU A 79 -1.88 -21.99 15.69
CA GLU A 79 -1.01 -21.01 16.35
C GLU A 79 0.41 -21.18 15.85
N GLY A 80 1.13 -20.07 15.75
CA GLY A 80 2.41 -20.09 15.05
C GLY A 80 3.25 -18.85 15.25
N THR A 81 4.26 -18.75 14.40
CA THR A 81 5.16 -17.61 14.32
C THR A 81 5.28 -17.16 12.87
N THR A 82 5.17 -15.85 12.67
CA THR A 82 5.45 -15.19 11.39
C THR A 82 6.78 -14.45 11.53
N VAL A 83 7.69 -14.64 10.58
CA VAL A 83 8.94 -13.87 10.47
C VAL A 83 8.90 -13.11 9.16
N VAL A 84 9.12 -11.79 9.22
CA VAL A 84 9.15 -10.93 8.04
C VAL A 84 10.50 -10.25 7.93
N ARG A 85 11.20 -10.48 6.81
CA ARG A 85 12.52 -9.92 6.53
C ARG A 85 12.50 -9.00 5.32
N LYS A 86 13.28 -7.92 5.40
CA LYS A 86 13.49 -6.99 4.28
C LYS A 86 14.29 -7.67 3.18
N VAL A 87 13.97 -7.31 1.94
CA VAL A 87 14.74 -7.61 0.74
C VAL A 87 15.02 -6.28 0.03
N TRP A 88 16.25 -6.11 -0.46
CA TRP A 88 16.71 -4.88 -1.14
C TRP A 88 16.36 -3.59 -0.40
N ASN A 89 16.62 -3.56 0.90
CA ASN A 89 16.36 -2.44 1.81
C ASN A 89 14.87 -2.01 1.88
N GLY A 90 13.95 -2.97 1.80
CA GLY A 90 12.51 -2.71 1.97
C GLY A 90 11.74 -2.53 0.67
N ARG A 91 12.41 -2.56 -0.49
CA ARG A 91 11.74 -2.60 -1.82
C ARG A 91 11.01 -3.93 -2.08
N ALA A 92 11.30 -4.92 -1.25
CA ALA A 92 10.59 -6.17 -1.15
C ALA A 92 10.67 -6.69 0.30
N ASN A 93 9.82 -7.64 0.64
CA ASN A 93 9.96 -8.43 1.87
C ASN A 93 9.56 -9.88 1.63
N LEU A 94 10.09 -10.76 2.47
CA LEU A 94 9.68 -12.16 2.53
C LEU A 94 9.06 -12.41 3.90
N VAL A 95 7.85 -12.94 3.88
CA VAL A 95 7.14 -13.48 5.03
C VAL A 95 7.34 -14.99 5.06
N GLU A 96 7.66 -15.53 6.22
CA GLU A 96 7.71 -16.96 6.49
C GLU A 96 6.79 -17.24 7.67
N LEU A 97 5.81 -18.13 7.49
CA LEU A 97 4.81 -18.52 8.47
C LEU A 97 4.96 -19.99 8.80
N GLU A 98 5.18 -20.30 10.07
CA GLU A 98 5.09 -21.65 10.61
C GLU A 98 4.02 -21.70 11.69
N ALA A 99 3.01 -22.55 11.51
CA ALA A 99 1.93 -22.73 12.45
C ALA A 99 1.57 -24.21 12.62
N ALA A 100 0.93 -24.54 13.73
CA ALA A 100 0.42 -25.87 14.00
C ALA A 100 -0.93 -25.78 14.72
N GLY A 101 -1.76 -26.79 14.51
CA GLY A 101 -3.08 -26.91 15.13
C GLY A 101 -3.61 -28.33 15.05
N PRO A 102 -4.88 -28.56 15.43
CA PRO A 102 -5.50 -29.89 15.40
C PRO A 102 -5.49 -30.54 14.01
N ALA A 103 -5.49 -29.73 12.94
CA ALA A 103 -5.42 -30.18 11.55
C ALA A 103 -3.98 -30.35 11.02
N GLY A 104 -2.97 -30.35 11.90
CA GLY A 104 -1.56 -30.59 11.56
C GLY A 104 -0.72 -29.30 11.48
N ARG A 105 0.44 -29.42 10.83
CA ARG A 105 1.37 -28.30 10.61
C ARG A 105 1.02 -27.56 9.33
N PHE A 106 1.25 -26.26 9.33
CA PHE A 106 1.07 -25.36 8.21
C PHE A 106 2.35 -24.52 8.05
N GLN A 107 2.98 -24.61 6.88
CA GLN A 107 4.14 -23.80 6.52
C GLN A 107 3.86 -23.06 5.23
N ALA A 108 4.07 -21.75 5.26
CA ALA A 108 3.80 -20.88 4.13
C ALA A 108 4.80 -19.74 4.05
N LEU A 109 4.84 -19.10 2.88
CA LEU A 109 5.57 -17.87 2.68
C LEU A 109 4.77 -16.89 1.83
N SER A 110 5.13 -15.61 1.92
CA SER A 110 4.69 -14.59 0.98
C SER A 110 5.87 -13.75 0.53
N LEU A 111 6.16 -13.78 -0.77
CA LEU A 111 7.09 -12.84 -1.40
C LEU A 111 6.29 -11.60 -1.80
N ARG A 112 6.69 -10.45 -1.25
CA ARG A 112 6.03 -9.17 -1.53
C ARG A 112 6.97 -8.23 -2.27
N LEU A 113 6.58 -7.77 -3.45
CA LEU A 113 7.38 -6.89 -4.31
C LEU A 113 6.63 -5.57 -4.53
N TYR A 114 7.35 -4.46 -4.41
CA TYR A 114 6.81 -3.15 -4.73
C TYR A 114 7.15 -2.75 -6.17
N ASN A 115 6.14 -2.31 -6.93
CA ASN A 115 6.31 -1.76 -8.27
C ASN A 115 6.28 -0.22 -8.22
N PRO A 116 7.40 0.48 -8.46
CA PRO A 116 7.44 1.94 -8.39
C PRO A 116 6.69 2.65 -9.54
N GLN A 117 6.40 1.96 -10.64
CA GLN A 117 5.65 2.55 -11.75
C GLN A 117 4.15 2.61 -11.45
N SER A 118 3.57 1.50 -10.95
CA SER A 118 2.16 1.45 -10.57
C SER A 118 1.90 1.91 -9.13
N ARG A 119 2.95 2.02 -8.32
CA ARG A 119 2.91 2.27 -6.87
C ARG A 119 2.11 1.24 -6.08
N GLN A 120 2.10 0.01 -6.57
CA GLN A 120 1.37 -1.11 -5.97
C GLN A 120 2.34 -2.20 -5.52
N TRP A 121 1.87 -3.01 -4.57
CA TRP A 121 2.52 -4.22 -4.16
C TRP A 121 1.89 -5.44 -4.82
N SER A 122 2.72 -6.42 -5.15
CA SER A 122 2.31 -7.78 -5.49
C SER A 122 2.65 -8.72 -4.34
N LEU A 123 1.69 -9.53 -3.90
CA LEU A 123 1.83 -10.54 -2.86
C LEU A 123 1.71 -11.92 -3.51
N ASN A 124 2.82 -12.65 -3.62
CA ASN A 124 2.82 -14.02 -4.10
C ASN A 124 2.90 -14.97 -2.91
N PHE A 125 1.88 -15.79 -2.74
CA PHE A 125 1.79 -16.76 -1.65
C PHE A 125 2.31 -18.12 -2.09
N ALA A 126 2.90 -18.89 -1.18
CA ALA A 126 3.14 -20.32 -1.38
C ALA A 126 2.98 -21.06 -0.06
N ASN A 127 2.63 -22.34 -0.14
CA ASN A 127 2.69 -23.26 0.99
C ASN A 127 3.62 -24.44 0.65
N SER A 128 4.24 -25.02 1.67
CA SER A 128 5.25 -26.08 1.49
C SER A 128 4.69 -27.37 0.87
N ALA A 129 3.39 -27.64 1.05
CA ALA A 129 2.73 -28.79 0.46
C ALA A 129 2.51 -28.64 -1.05
N GLY A 130 2.32 -27.42 -1.54
CA GLY A 130 2.10 -27.14 -2.96
C GLY A 130 3.37 -26.80 -3.75
N GLY A 131 4.37 -26.18 -3.11
CA GLY A 131 5.67 -25.87 -3.73
C GLY A 131 5.63 -24.90 -4.91
N GLN A 132 4.54 -24.13 -5.07
CA GLN A 132 4.33 -23.19 -6.18
C GLN A 132 3.88 -21.83 -5.65
N LEU A 133 4.32 -20.75 -6.32
CA LEU A 133 3.80 -19.41 -6.07
C LEU A 133 2.42 -19.26 -6.70
N SER A 134 1.48 -18.73 -5.93
CA SER A 134 0.17 -18.31 -6.41
C SER A 134 0.31 -17.16 -7.41
N PRO A 135 -0.71 -16.93 -8.27
CA PRO A 135 -0.91 -15.64 -8.90
C PRO A 135 -0.83 -14.51 -7.86
N PRO A 136 -0.22 -13.37 -8.20
CA PRO A 136 -0.02 -12.30 -7.23
C PRO A 136 -1.36 -11.63 -6.89
N SER A 137 -1.60 -11.39 -5.60
CA SER A 137 -2.57 -10.40 -5.18
C SER A 137 -1.97 -9.00 -5.31
N ILE A 138 -2.61 -8.13 -6.09
CA ILE A 138 -2.15 -6.77 -6.39
C ILE A 138 -2.95 -5.76 -5.60
N GLY A 139 -2.29 -4.76 -5.01
CA GLY A 139 -2.96 -3.77 -4.20
C GLY A 139 -2.04 -2.75 -3.56
N GLU A 140 -2.58 -1.99 -2.63
CA GLU A 140 -1.90 -0.87 -1.97
C GLU A 140 -2.53 -0.56 -0.61
N PHE A 141 -1.87 0.28 0.18
CA PHE A 141 -2.42 0.75 1.45
C PHE A 141 -3.04 2.14 1.31
N ARG A 142 -4.31 2.26 1.68
CA ARG A 142 -5.03 3.53 1.80
C ARG A 142 -5.52 3.69 3.24
N ASN A 143 -5.19 4.83 3.86
CA ASN A 143 -5.65 5.18 5.22
C ASN A 143 -5.40 4.09 6.29
N GLY A 144 -4.23 3.46 6.27
CA GLY A 144 -3.85 2.42 7.24
C GLY A 144 -4.49 1.05 7.00
N ARG A 145 -5.12 0.84 5.85
CA ARG A 145 -5.72 -0.43 5.42
C ARG A 145 -5.14 -0.85 4.07
N GLY A 146 -4.61 -2.07 4.02
CA GLY A 146 -4.14 -2.70 2.79
C GLY A 146 -5.25 -3.54 2.18
N GLU A 147 -5.50 -3.38 0.89
CA GLU A 147 -6.41 -4.25 0.14
C GLU A 147 -5.74 -4.74 -1.13
N PHE A 148 -5.76 -6.05 -1.34
CA PHE A 148 -5.09 -6.73 -2.44
C PHE A 148 -6.05 -7.71 -3.09
N PHE A 149 -6.00 -7.80 -4.42
CA PHE A 149 -6.92 -8.60 -5.20
C PHE A 149 -6.18 -9.51 -6.19
N ALA A 150 -6.66 -10.74 -6.32
CA ALA A 150 -6.18 -11.69 -7.33
C ALA A 150 -7.34 -12.38 -8.04
N ARG A 151 -7.01 -12.93 -9.20
CA ARG A 151 -7.81 -13.94 -9.90
C ARG A 151 -7.09 -15.26 -9.75
N GLU A 152 -7.76 -16.25 -9.19
CA GLU A 152 -7.19 -17.57 -8.93
C GLU A 152 -8.14 -18.66 -9.42
N SER A 153 -7.65 -19.90 -9.43
CA SER A 153 -8.45 -21.09 -9.73
C SER A 153 -8.60 -21.92 -8.46
N LEU A 154 -9.84 -22.21 -8.07
CA LEU A 154 -10.19 -23.14 -6.99
C LEU A 154 -10.95 -24.32 -7.60
N ASP A 155 -10.35 -25.51 -7.52
CA ASP A 155 -10.91 -26.74 -8.10
C ASP A 155 -11.32 -26.60 -9.58
N GLY A 156 -10.47 -25.90 -10.36
CA GLY A 156 -10.70 -25.63 -11.79
C GLY A 156 -11.68 -24.49 -12.09
N ARG A 157 -12.24 -23.83 -11.06
CA ARG A 157 -13.15 -22.69 -11.21
C ARG A 157 -12.42 -21.37 -10.97
N ALA A 158 -12.61 -20.40 -11.85
CA ALA A 158 -12.10 -19.05 -11.63
C ALA A 158 -12.81 -18.39 -10.46
N ILE A 159 -12.04 -17.82 -9.53
CA ILE A 159 -12.53 -17.07 -8.37
C ILE A 159 -11.79 -15.73 -8.25
N PHE A 160 -12.40 -14.79 -7.53
CA PHE A 160 -11.70 -13.63 -7.00
C PHE A 160 -11.27 -13.87 -5.56
N VAL A 161 -10.06 -13.42 -5.27
CA VAL A 161 -9.48 -13.42 -3.94
C VAL A 161 -9.31 -11.97 -3.51
N ARG A 162 -9.72 -11.65 -2.28
CA ARG A 162 -9.45 -10.38 -1.61
C ARG A 162 -8.67 -10.65 -0.33
N PHE A 163 -7.50 -10.06 -0.22
CA PHE A 163 -6.68 -10.07 0.98
C PHE A 163 -6.66 -8.67 1.60
N VAL A 164 -6.96 -8.60 2.89
CA VAL A 164 -7.10 -7.37 3.65
C VAL A 164 -6.13 -7.38 4.81
N ILE A 165 -5.45 -6.24 4.99
CA ILE A 165 -4.60 -5.96 6.15
C ILE A 165 -5.18 -4.76 6.88
N SER A 166 -5.47 -4.92 8.16
CA SER A 166 -6.14 -3.89 8.96
C SER A 166 -5.76 -3.95 10.44
N VAL A 167 -6.31 -3.04 11.24
CA VAL A 167 -6.07 -2.94 12.69
C VAL A 167 -4.56 -2.88 12.99
N ILE A 168 -3.84 -2.07 12.22
CA ILE A 168 -2.39 -1.98 12.29
C ILE A 168 -2.00 -1.06 13.45
N THR A 169 -1.25 -1.62 14.38
CA THR A 169 -0.63 -0.93 15.52
C THR A 169 0.85 -1.31 15.55
N PRO A 170 1.69 -0.67 16.41
CA PRO A 170 3.08 -1.07 16.54
C PRO A 170 3.27 -2.55 16.92
N ASP A 171 2.31 -3.12 17.67
CA ASP A 171 2.42 -4.44 18.30
C ASP A 171 1.38 -5.47 17.79
N SER A 172 0.48 -5.11 16.88
CA SER A 172 -0.52 -6.03 16.33
C SER A 172 -1.01 -5.63 14.94
N CYS A 173 -1.39 -6.62 14.13
CA CYS A 173 -2.10 -6.43 12.87
C CYS A 173 -3.05 -7.61 12.58
N ARG A 174 -4.06 -7.39 11.76
CA ARG A 174 -5.07 -8.38 11.36
C ARG A 174 -5.07 -8.60 9.85
N PHE A 175 -5.11 -9.86 9.46
CA PHE A 175 -5.18 -10.32 8.08
C PHE A 175 -6.48 -11.09 7.83
N GLU A 176 -7.14 -10.81 6.71
CA GLU A 176 -8.36 -11.49 6.29
C GLU A 176 -8.29 -11.85 4.81
N GLN A 177 -8.70 -13.07 4.45
CA GLN A 177 -8.89 -13.47 3.07
C GLN A 177 -10.36 -13.80 2.82
N SER A 178 -10.90 -13.31 1.71
CA SER A 178 -12.23 -13.69 1.24
C SER A 178 -12.18 -14.18 -0.20
N PHE A 179 -13.03 -15.14 -0.53
CA PHE A 179 -13.22 -15.64 -1.89
C PHE A 179 -14.57 -15.20 -2.44
N SER A 180 -14.66 -15.09 -3.75
CA SER A 180 -15.89 -14.80 -4.48
C SER A 180 -15.92 -15.59 -5.78
N ASP A 181 -17.05 -16.23 -6.07
CA ASP A 181 -17.32 -16.94 -7.31
C ASP A 181 -18.40 -16.26 -8.19
N ASP A 182 -18.89 -15.09 -7.77
CA ASP A 182 -19.94 -14.33 -8.46
C ASP A 182 -19.46 -13.00 -9.07
N GLY A 183 -18.14 -12.88 -9.26
CA GLY A 183 -17.51 -11.68 -9.81
C GLY A 183 -17.35 -10.57 -8.78
N GLY A 184 -17.24 -10.90 -7.49
CA GLY A 184 -16.96 -9.94 -6.42
C GLY A 184 -18.20 -9.26 -5.85
N LYS A 185 -19.41 -9.76 -6.15
CA LYS A 185 -20.66 -9.22 -5.60
C LYS A 185 -20.85 -9.68 -4.16
N THR A 186 -20.53 -10.92 -3.87
CA THR A 186 -20.49 -11.49 -2.53
C THR A 186 -19.09 -12.03 -2.20
N TRP A 187 -18.77 -12.07 -0.90
CA TRP A 187 -17.44 -12.44 -0.42
C TRP A 187 -17.58 -13.37 0.79
N GLU A 188 -17.02 -14.58 0.69
CA GLU A 188 -16.95 -15.54 1.80
C GLU A 188 -15.59 -15.43 2.49
N LEU A 189 -15.60 -15.00 3.75
CA LEU A 189 -14.41 -14.98 4.60
C LEU A 189 -13.93 -16.42 4.86
N ASN A 190 -12.69 -16.72 4.49
CA ASN A 190 -12.13 -18.07 4.59
C ASN A 190 -10.78 -18.14 5.31
N TRP A 191 -10.22 -16.99 5.68
CA TRP A 191 -8.98 -16.90 6.45
C TRP A 191 -9.03 -15.69 7.36
N ILE A 192 -8.61 -15.89 8.60
CA ILE A 192 -8.42 -14.83 9.60
C ILE A 192 -7.10 -15.10 10.30
N ALA A 193 -6.20 -14.14 10.34
CA ALA A 193 -5.03 -14.19 11.20
C ALA A 193 -4.88 -12.89 12.00
N THR A 194 -4.49 -13.02 13.26
CA THR A 194 -4.08 -11.89 14.10
C THR A 194 -2.65 -12.13 14.54
N ASP A 195 -1.79 -11.18 14.19
CA ASP A 195 -0.38 -11.22 14.57
C ASP A 195 -0.13 -10.25 15.73
N THR A 196 0.70 -10.69 16.68
CA THR A 196 1.15 -9.91 17.83
C THR A 196 2.67 -9.93 17.91
N ARG A 197 3.31 -8.77 18.03
CA ARG A 197 4.77 -8.64 17.99
C ARG A 197 5.43 -9.38 19.14
N VAL A 198 6.49 -10.12 18.85
CA VAL A 198 7.36 -10.70 19.88
C VAL A 198 8.34 -9.62 20.35
N LYS A 199 8.24 -9.22 21.62
CA LYS A 199 9.17 -8.24 22.23
C LYS A 199 10.50 -8.93 22.56
N GLY A 200 11.61 -8.29 22.21
CA GLY A 200 12.96 -8.73 22.63
C GLY A 200 13.56 -9.90 21.85
N ALA A 201 12.98 -10.33 20.73
CA ALA A 201 13.67 -11.25 19.84
C ALA A 201 14.85 -10.51 19.20
N PRO A 202 16.12 -10.97 19.35
CA PRO A 202 17.19 -10.46 18.52
C PRO A 202 16.76 -10.69 17.06
N GLY A 203 16.87 -9.64 16.24
CA GLY A 203 16.61 -9.79 14.82
C GLY A 203 17.46 -10.95 14.34
N ASN A 204 16.84 -12.02 13.84
CA ASN A 204 17.56 -13.07 13.13
C ASN A 204 18.16 -12.38 11.91
N VAL A 205 19.39 -11.93 12.07
CA VAL A 205 20.29 -11.67 10.95
C VAL A 205 20.65 -13.06 10.43
N PRO A 206 20.45 -13.32 9.13
CA PRO A 206 20.82 -14.60 8.53
C PRO A 206 22.31 -14.91 8.71
#